data_AF-A0A2T2N2X7-F1
#
_entry.id   AF-A0A2T2N2X7-F1
#
_cell.length_a   1.000
_cell.length_b   1.000
_cell.length_c   1.000
_cell.angle_alpha   90.00
_cell.angle_beta   90.00
_cell.angle_gamma   90.00
#
_symmetry.space_group_name_H-M   'P 1'
#
loop_
_entity.id
_entity.type
_entity.pdbx_description
1 polymer ?
#
loop_
_entity_poly.entity_id
_entity_poly.type
_entity_poly.pdbx_seq_one_letter_code
_entity_poly.pdbx_strand_id
1 'polypeptide(L)'
;MDVVTLNIEPGHLWSAVIYGVATKSLGYSDENYNFNYVEYQSRTLAINRKTYWSSGVVLAATLGFIKLSCLVFYHRDFRTGIYRVSDAILWSLMVITVIWSISFTVANLLFCGNLSHLEWLWSRGGDYLKCTTDTYMLQQSFTISDVVTDALIVLYPLPFLGIPASNLYYYC
;
A
#
# COMPACT_ATOMS: atom_id res chain seq x y z
N MET A 1 -21.84 18.87 -3.78
CA MET A 1 -21.11 17.61 -4.04
C MET A 1 -20.82 17.00 -2.69
N ASP A 2 -21.34 15.80 -2.50
CA ASP A 2 -21.54 15.18 -1.19
C ASP A 2 -20.22 14.93 -0.44
N VAL A 3 -20.26 15.27 0.85
CA VAL A 3 -19.21 14.93 1.82
C VAL A 3 -19.18 13.41 1.93
N VAL A 4 -18.22 12.78 1.25
CA VAL A 4 -17.90 11.38 1.48
C VAL A 4 -17.33 11.29 2.90
N THR A 5 -18.18 10.89 3.84
CA THR A 5 -17.76 10.42 5.15
C THR A 5 -17.00 9.11 4.96
N LEU A 6 -15.69 9.22 4.71
CA LEU A 6 -14.78 8.07 4.69
C LEU A 6 -14.72 7.49 6.10
N ASN A 7 -15.58 6.50 6.35
CA ASN A 7 -15.62 5.70 7.57
C ASN A 7 -14.48 4.69 7.54
N ILE A 8 -13.24 5.16 7.75
CA ILE A 8 -12.01 4.35 7.58
C ILE A 8 -11.23 4.33 8.91
N GLU A 9 -10.74 3.14 9.29
CA GLU A 9 -10.07 2.83 10.56
C GLU A 9 -8.74 3.58 10.80
N PRO A 10 -8.32 3.73 12.07
CA PRO A 10 -7.23 4.62 12.48
C PRO A 10 -5.84 3.99 12.24
N GLY A 11 -5.26 4.20 11.05
CA GLY A 11 -3.85 3.93 10.76
C GLY A 11 -3.10 5.21 10.40
N HIS A 12 -1.87 5.37 10.88
CA HIS A 12 -0.92 6.51 10.85
C HIS A 12 -0.97 7.56 9.71
N LEU A 13 -1.58 7.26 8.55
CA LEU A 13 -1.92 8.18 7.46
C LEU A 13 -2.88 9.31 7.84
N TRP A 14 -3.70 9.13 8.89
CA TRP A 14 -4.61 10.18 9.36
C TRP A 14 -3.89 11.43 9.83
N SER A 15 -2.66 11.35 10.32
CA SER A 15 -1.96 12.55 10.78
C SER A 15 -1.81 13.59 9.67
N ALA A 16 -1.48 13.17 8.44
CA ALA A 16 -1.37 14.05 7.28
C ALA A 16 -2.74 14.53 6.78
N VAL A 17 -3.77 13.66 6.85
CA VAL A 17 -5.14 14.00 6.45
C VAL A 17 -5.79 14.96 7.45
N ILE A 18 -5.72 14.66 8.74
CA ILE A 18 -6.20 15.49 9.86
C ILE A 18 -5.43 16.82 9.87
N TYR A 19 -4.11 16.81 9.74
CA TYR A 19 -3.33 18.05 9.62
C TYR A 19 -3.74 18.83 8.36
N GLY A 20 -4.01 18.14 7.25
CA GLY A 20 -4.50 18.75 6.02
C GLY A 20 -5.89 19.40 6.17
N VAL A 21 -6.82 18.71 6.84
CA VAL A 21 -8.16 19.22 7.15
C VAL A 21 -8.10 20.38 8.16
N ALA A 22 -7.30 20.24 9.24
CA ALA A 22 -7.09 21.28 10.24
C ALA A 22 -6.48 22.55 9.65
N THR A 23 -5.66 22.40 8.61
CA THR A 23 -5.05 23.52 7.87
C THR A 23 -5.89 23.99 6.68
N LYS A 24 -7.14 23.50 6.54
CA LYS A 24 -8.05 23.79 5.41
C LYS A 24 -7.45 23.51 4.02
N SER A 25 -6.44 22.64 3.96
CA SER A 25 -5.76 22.29 2.71
C SER A 25 -6.37 21.06 2.02
N LEU A 26 -7.28 20.34 2.69
CA LEU A 26 -8.02 19.19 2.16
C LEU A 26 -9.51 19.31 2.52
N GLY A 27 -10.41 19.08 1.55
CA GLY A 27 -11.85 18.91 1.79
C GLY A 27 -12.72 20.17 1.89
N TYR A 28 -12.16 21.38 1.71
CA TYR A 28 -12.91 22.64 1.72
C TYR A 28 -13.05 23.23 0.31
N SER A 29 -14.22 23.78 0.00
CA SER A 29 -14.47 24.53 -1.24
C SER A 29 -13.83 25.90 -1.12
N ASP A 30 -12.94 26.26 -2.04
CA ASP A 30 -12.28 27.56 -2.03
C ASP A 30 -13.22 28.62 -2.65
N GLU A 31 -13.62 29.60 -1.84
CA GLU A 31 -14.59 30.64 -2.17
C GLU A 31 -14.02 31.69 -3.13
N ASN A 32 -12.69 31.71 -3.33
CA ASN A 32 -11.95 32.62 -4.20
C ASN A 32 -11.22 31.89 -5.34
N TYR A 33 -11.90 30.94 -6.01
CA TYR A 33 -11.37 30.21 -7.17
C TYR A 33 -11.28 31.12 -8.41
N ASN A 34 -10.31 32.02 -8.45
CA ASN A 34 -9.97 32.78 -9.65
C ASN A 34 -8.90 32.00 -10.43
N PHE A 35 -9.23 31.64 -11.68
CA PHE A 35 -8.48 30.75 -12.57
C PHE A 35 -7.01 31.19 -12.82
N ASN A 36 -6.68 32.44 -12.48
CA ASN A 36 -5.34 33.01 -12.60
C ASN A 36 -4.38 32.70 -11.42
N TYR A 37 -4.86 32.07 -10.34
CA TYR A 37 -4.03 31.74 -9.18
C TYR A 37 -3.67 30.24 -9.13
N VAL A 38 -2.94 29.77 -10.14
CA VAL A 38 -2.15 28.53 -10.05
C VAL A 38 -0.99 28.67 -9.03
N GLU A 39 -0.92 29.81 -8.34
CA GLU A 39 0.19 30.31 -7.54
C GLU A 39 -0.14 30.52 -6.05
N TYR A 40 -1.32 30.13 -5.56
CA TYR A 40 -1.54 30.06 -4.11
C TYR A 40 -1.12 28.70 -3.55
N GLN A 41 0.15 28.37 -3.73
CA GLN A 41 0.78 27.26 -3.02
C GLN A 41 1.06 27.71 -1.58
N SER A 42 0.07 27.56 -0.69
CA SER A 42 0.35 27.68 0.75
C SER A 42 1.46 26.69 1.09
N ARG A 43 2.48 27.12 1.84
CA ARG A 43 3.61 26.26 2.27
C ARG A 43 3.11 24.92 2.83
N THR A 44 1.95 24.94 3.46
CA THR A 44 1.24 23.80 4.03
C THR A 44 0.81 22.75 3.00
N LEU A 45 0.31 23.14 1.82
CA LEU A 45 -0.09 22.20 0.78
C LEU A 45 1.10 21.41 0.21
N ALA A 46 2.23 22.09 0.02
CA ALA A 46 3.47 21.46 -0.43
C ALA A 46 4.02 20.47 0.59
N ILE A 47 3.93 20.81 1.89
CA ILE A 47 4.31 19.91 2.98
C ILE A 47 3.40 18.68 2.99
N ASN A 48 2.08 18.88 2.90
CA ASN A 48 1.11 17.78 2.95
C ASN A 48 1.30 16.81 1.78
N ARG A 49 1.55 17.32 0.58
CA ARG A 49 1.80 16.49 -0.60
C ARG A 49 3.08 15.66 -0.45
N LYS A 50 4.15 16.25 0.10
CA LYS A 50 5.40 15.53 0.38
C LYS A 50 5.21 14.42 1.43
N THR A 51 4.49 14.73 2.52
CA THR A 51 4.20 13.76 3.59
C THR A 51 3.31 12.63 3.10
N TYR A 52 2.31 12.92 2.27
CA TYR A 52 1.42 11.91 1.71
C TYR A 52 2.13 10.97 0.74
N TRP A 53 2.99 11.53 -0.11
CA TRP A 53 3.79 10.71 -1.02
C TRP A 53 4.79 9.82 -0.26
N SER A 54 5.51 10.37 0.72
CA SER A 54 6.49 9.60 1.49
C SER A 54 5.82 8.50 2.32
N SER A 55 4.64 8.77 2.89
CA SER A 55 3.89 7.76 3.63
C SER A 55 3.40 6.63 2.73
N GLY A 56 2.94 6.89 1.51
CA GLY A 56 2.54 5.86 0.55
C GLY A 56 3.67 4.90 0.18
N VAL A 57 4.87 5.44 -0.10
CA VAL A 57 6.06 4.64 -0.43
C VAL A 57 6.50 3.77 0.76
N VAL A 58 6.58 4.37 1.95
CA VAL A 58 6.99 3.68 3.19
C VAL A 58 5.96 2.61 3.57
N LEU A 59 4.67 2.88 3.42
CA LEU A 59 3.61 1.93 3.71
C LEU A 59 3.73 0.68 2.83
N ALA A 60 3.85 0.85 1.51
CA ALA A 60 3.95 -0.28 0.58
C ALA A 60 5.17 -1.17 0.90
N ALA A 61 6.32 -0.57 1.21
CA ALA A 61 7.50 -1.32 1.62
C ALA A 61 7.28 -2.05 2.96
N THR A 62 6.71 -1.36 3.96
CA THR A 62 6.47 -1.91 5.29
C THR A 62 5.51 -3.10 5.27
N LEU A 63 4.41 -3.01 4.52
CA LEU A 63 3.46 -4.12 4.36
C LEU A 63 4.11 -5.34 3.69
N GLY A 64 4.97 -5.12 2.68
CA GLY A 64 5.77 -6.19 2.09
C GLY A 64 6.67 -6.91 3.10
N PHE A 65 7.40 -6.16 3.94
CA PHE A 65 8.26 -6.74 4.98
C PHE A 65 7.47 -7.50 6.05
N ILE A 66 6.28 -7.01 6.44
CA ILE A 66 5.41 -7.72 7.40
C ILE A 66 4.95 -9.06 6.81
N LYS A 67 4.46 -9.07 5.57
CA LYS A 67 4.04 -10.30 4.87
C LYS A 67 5.19 -11.31 4.75
N LEU A 68 6.38 -10.84 4.39
CA LEU A 68 7.58 -11.70 4.31
C LEU A 68 7.98 -12.27 5.66
N SER A 69 7.88 -11.49 6.74
CA SER A 69 8.11 -11.97 8.10
C SER A 69 7.18 -13.15 8.42
N CYS A 70 5.87 -13.00 8.17
CA CYS A 70 4.88 -14.07 8.35
C CYS A 70 5.21 -15.33 7.53
N LEU A 71 5.59 -15.18 6.25
CA LEU A 71 5.94 -16.31 5.40
C LEU A 71 7.21 -17.03 5.88
N VAL A 72 8.21 -16.31 6.40
CA VAL A 72 9.41 -16.91 6.99
C VAL A 72 9.06 -17.67 8.27
N PHE A 73 8.15 -17.16 9.10
CA PHE A 73 7.61 -17.89 10.24
C PHE A 73 6.90 -19.18 9.79
N TYR A 74 6.06 -19.15 8.75
CA TYR A 74 5.43 -20.35 8.21
C TYR A 74 6.42 -21.36 7.64
N HIS A 75 7.47 -20.89 6.97
CA HIS A 75 8.54 -21.77 6.49
C HIS A 75 9.30 -22.43 7.65
N ARG A 76 9.41 -21.79 8.81
CA ARG A 76 10.03 -22.40 10.00
C ARG A 76 9.11 -23.43 10.66
N ASP A 77 7.84 -23.09 10.89
CA ASP A 77 6.93 -23.91 11.70
C ASP A 77 6.39 -25.13 10.96
N PHE A 78 6.19 -25.04 9.63
CA PHE A 78 5.67 -26.15 8.82
C PHE A 78 6.78 -27.03 8.20
N ARG A 79 8.05 -26.79 8.54
CA ARG A 79 9.21 -27.55 8.04
C ARG A 79 9.29 -28.99 8.56
N THR A 80 8.47 -29.33 9.56
CA THR A 80 8.66 -30.52 10.42
C THR A 80 7.93 -31.79 10.00
N GLY A 81 7.27 -31.88 8.82
CA GLY A 81 6.71 -33.18 8.44
C GLY A 81 6.03 -33.36 7.08
N ILE A 82 5.99 -32.37 6.19
CA ILE A 82 5.06 -32.39 5.05
C ILE A 82 5.74 -31.89 3.76
N TYR A 83 6.01 -32.83 2.84
CA TYR A 83 6.20 -32.82 1.37
C TYR A 83 6.78 -31.59 0.64
N ARG A 84 7.66 -31.86 -0.35
CA ARG A 84 8.24 -30.91 -1.34
C ARG A 84 7.24 -29.92 -1.98
N VAL A 85 5.96 -30.27 -2.00
CA VAL A 85 4.88 -29.44 -2.53
C VAL A 85 4.56 -28.24 -1.63
N SER A 86 4.55 -28.42 -0.30
CA SER A 86 4.29 -27.32 0.65
C SER A 86 5.40 -26.28 0.61
N ASP A 87 6.66 -26.75 0.54
CA ASP A 87 7.86 -25.93 0.40
C ASP A 87 7.84 -25.14 -0.92
N ALA A 88 7.48 -25.80 -2.03
CA ALA A 88 7.31 -25.11 -3.31
C ALA A 88 6.22 -24.02 -3.28
N ILE A 89 5.09 -24.27 -2.62
CA ILE A 89 4.01 -23.28 -2.45
C ILE A 89 4.50 -22.10 -1.60
N LEU A 90 5.16 -22.35 -0.47
CA LEU A 90 5.71 -21.28 0.38
C LEU A 90 6.73 -20.42 -0.37
N TRP A 91 7.65 -21.05 -1.09
CA TRP A 91 8.60 -20.34 -1.93
C TRP A 91 7.91 -19.51 -3.01
N SER A 92 6.86 -20.04 -3.65
CA SER A 92 6.08 -19.27 -4.63
C SER A 92 5.41 -18.04 -3.99
N LEU A 93 4.83 -18.19 -2.79
CA LEU A 93 4.18 -17.10 -2.06
C LEU A 93 5.20 -16.02 -1.65
N MET A 94 6.41 -16.42 -1.24
CA MET A 94 7.49 -15.47 -0.95
C MET A 94 7.88 -14.69 -2.20
N VAL A 95 8.11 -15.36 -3.34
CA VAL A 95 8.48 -14.71 -4.60
C VAL A 95 7.38 -13.74 -5.06
N ILE A 96 6.11 -14.16 -5.00
CA ILE A 96 4.97 -13.30 -5.34
C ILE A 96 4.92 -12.08 -4.42
N THR A 97 5.13 -12.26 -3.12
CA THR A 97 5.13 -11.16 -2.14
C THR A 97 6.27 -10.17 -2.38
N VAL A 98 7.47 -10.67 -2.72
CA VAL A 98 8.62 -9.81 -3.09
C VAL A 98 8.31 -9.02 -4.34
N ILE A 99 7.84 -9.68 -5.40
CA ILE A 99 7.48 -9.01 -6.67
C ILE A 99 6.39 -7.97 -6.42
N TRP A 100 5.35 -8.32 -5.65
CA TRP A 100 4.26 -7.42 -5.29
C TRP A 100 4.78 -6.19 -4.54
N SER A 101 5.60 -6.38 -3.49
CA SER A 101 6.15 -5.29 -2.70
C SER A 101 7.02 -4.36 -3.54
N ILE A 102 7.95 -4.90 -4.32
CA ILE A 102 8.81 -4.11 -5.20
C ILE A 102 7.98 -3.35 -6.24
N SER A 103 7.01 -4.01 -6.88
CA SER A 103 6.18 -3.41 -7.92
C SER A 103 5.40 -2.21 -7.38
N PHE A 104 4.75 -2.34 -6.22
CA PHE A 104 3.98 -1.25 -5.64
C PHE A 104 4.86 -0.16 -5.01
N THR A 105 5.99 -0.51 -4.39
CA THR A 105 6.94 0.51 -3.90
C THR A 105 7.51 1.32 -5.06
N VAL A 106 7.90 0.68 -6.17
CA VAL A 106 8.41 1.37 -7.36
C VAL A 106 7.30 2.17 -8.05
N ALA A 107 6.08 1.63 -8.16
CA ALA A 107 4.94 2.35 -8.73
C ALA A 107 4.60 3.62 -7.94
N ASN A 108 4.68 3.58 -6.60
CA ASN A 108 4.48 4.76 -5.75
C ASN A 108 5.66 5.74 -5.82
N LEU A 109 6.89 5.25 -5.98
CA LEU A 109 8.07 6.09 -6.20
C LEU A 109 8.03 6.81 -7.56
N LEU A 110 7.56 6.12 -8.60
CA LEU A 110 7.61 6.56 -10.00
C LEU A 110 6.22 6.92 -10.55
N PHE A 111 5.28 7.35 -9.72
CA PHE A 111 3.90 7.56 -10.21
C PHE A 111 3.82 8.63 -11.31
N CYS A 112 4.77 9.57 -11.39
CA CYS A 112 4.88 10.54 -12.48
C CYS A 112 5.81 10.09 -13.63
N GLY A 113 6.09 8.80 -13.73
CA GLY A 113 6.84 8.16 -14.82
C GLY A 113 8.36 8.14 -14.65
N ASN A 114 9.00 9.24 -14.22
CA ASN A 114 10.46 9.33 -14.20
C ASN A 114 11.04 10.01 -12.95
N LEU A 115 12.19 9.52 -12.46
CA LEU A 115 12.89 10.07 -11.29
C LEU A 115 13.33 11.53 -11.50
N SER A 116 13.58 11.93 -12.75
CA SER A 116 13.95 13.30 -13.13
C SER A 116 12.83 14.31 -12.92
N HIS A 117 11.59 13.86 -12.78
CA HIS A 117 10.40 14.69 -12.67
C HIS A 117 9.77 14.67 -11.28
N LEU A 118 10.49 14.09 -10.30
CA LEU A 118 10.16 14.17 -8.88
C LEU A 118 9.88 15.61 -8.45
N GLU A 119 10.58 16.58 -9.05
CA GLU A 119 10.36 18.00 -8.79
C GLU A 119 8.96 18.52 -9.10
N TRP A 120 8.27 17.92 -10.07
CA TRP A 120 6.90 18.29 -10.44
C TRP A 120 5.89 17.87 -9.38
N LEU A 121 6.23 16.91 -8.52
CA LEU A 121 5.40 16.52 -7.39
C LEU A 121 5.25 17.67 -6.40
N TRP A 122 6.29 18.48 -6.23
CA TRP A 122 6.29 19.61 -5.29
C TRP A 122 6.31 21.00 -5.98
N SER A 123 6.30 21.03 -7.32
CA SER A 123 6.20 22.26 -8.13
C SER A 123 4.77 22.82 -8.17
N ARG A 124 4.65 24.06 -8.67
CA ARG A 124 3.39 24.84 -8.76
C ARG A 124 2.28 24.07 -9.47
N GLY A 125 1.03 24.46 -9.20
CA GLY A 125 -0.21 23.81 -9.65
C GLY A 125 -0.28 23.40 -11.15
N GLY A 126 0.48 24.02 -12.04
CA GLY A 126 0.46 23.62 -13.46
C GLY A 126 1.19 22.31 -13.75
N ASP A 127 2.18 21.93 -12.94
CA ASP A 127 3.07 20.81 -13.23
C ASP A 127 2.54 19.47 -12.69
N TYR A 128 1.68 19.47 -11.67
CA TYR A 128 1.07 18.22 -11.18
C TYR A 128 0.11 17.60 -12.20
N LEU A 129 -0.53 18.42 -13.04
CA LEU A 129 -1.41 18.00 -14.14
C LEU A 129 -0.65 17.30 -15.27
N LYS A 130 0.68 17.43 -15.32
CA LYS A 130 1.51 16.73 -16.30
C LYS A 130 1.73 15.26 -15.93
N CYS A 131 1.50 14.88 -14.67
CA CYS A 131 1.50 13.48 -14.29
C CYS A 131 0.22 12.83 -14.82
N THR A 132 0.37 11.95 -15.81
CA THR A 132 -0.76 11.26 -16.47
C THR A 132 -1.34 10.11 -15.66
N THR A 133 -0.74 9.77 -14.51
CA THR A 133 -1.15 8.60 -13.72
C THR A 133 -2.27 8.96 -12.75
N ASP A 134 -3.38 8.24 -12.84
CA ASP A 134 -4.47 8.33 -11.89
C ASP A 134 -4.06 7.70 -10.55
N THR A 135 -3.82 8.56 -9.55
CA THR A 135 -3.45 8.14 -8.19
C THR A 135 -4.55 7.35 -7.50
N TYR A 136 -5.83 7.63 -7.82
CA TYR A 136 -6.96 6.93 -7.23
C TYR A 136 -7.00 5.48 -7.70
N MET A 137 -6.84 5.25 -9.01
CA MET A 137 -6.77 3.89 -9.56
C MET A 137 -5.57 3.10 -9.02
N LEU A 138 -4.42 3.75 -8.84
CA LEU A 138 -3.23 3.11 -8.27
C LEU A 138 -3.48 2.65 -6.82
N GLN A 139 -4.08 3.52 -6.00
CA GLN A 139 -4.39 3.22 -4.60
C GLN A 139 -5.47 2.16 -4.47
N GLN A 140 -6.51 2.22 -5.31
CA GLN A 140 -7.55 1.20 -5.34
C GLN A 140 -6.96 -0.18 -5.70
N SER A 141 -6.08 -0.23 -6.71
CA SER A 141 -5.40 -1.47 -7.11
C SER A 141 -4.47 -1.99 -6.01
N PHE A 142 -3.75 -1.09 -5.34
CA PHE A 142 -2.92 -1.43 -4.19
C PHE A 142 -3.75 -2.09 -3.09
N THR A 143 -4.83 -1.44 -2.63
CA THR A 143 -5.69 -1.96 -1.56
C THR A 143 -6.32 -3.31 -1.94
N ILE A 144 -6.85 -3.45 -3.16
CA ILE A 144 -7.48 -4.72 -3.59
C ILE A 144 -6.44 -5.85 -3.62
N SER A 145 -5.28 -5.62 -4.21
CA SER A 145 -4.22 -6.63 -4.29
C SER A 145 -3.60 -6.97 -2.93
N ASP A 146 -3.57 -6.01 -2.01
CA ASP A 146 -3.13 -6.20 -0.62
C ASP A 146 -4.04 -7.20 0.10
N VAL A 147 -5.37 -6.98 0.06
CA VAL A 147 -6.35 -7.89 0.65
C VAL A 147 -6.26 -9.29 0.05
N VAL A 148 -6.08 -9.41 -1.28
CA VAL A 148 -5.95 -10.71 -1.95
C VAL A 148 -4.68 -11.44 -1.50
N THR A 149 -3.55 -10.75 -1.45
CA THR A 149 -2.28 -11.36 -1.02
C THR A 149 -2.30 -11.76 0.45
N ASP A 150 -2.94 -10.97 1.31
CA ASP A 150 -3.14 -11.34 2.72
C ASP A 150 -4.04 -12.55 2.88
N ALA A 151 -5.14 -12.62 2.14
CA ALA A 151 -6.02 -13.78 2.17
C ALA A 151 -5.26 -15.06 1.78
N LEU A 152 -4.43 -15.02 0.74
CA LEU A 152 -3.61 -16.17 0.34
C LEU A 152 -2.63 -16.61 1.44
N ILE A 153 -1.97 -15.66 2.09
CA ILE A 153 -1.02 -15.94 3.18
C ILE A 153 -1.75 -16.53 4.39
N VAL A 154 -2.89 -15.96 4.79
CA VAL A 154 -3.68 -16.42 5.95
C VAL A 154 -4.34 -17.78 5.69
N LEU A 155 -4.74 -18.07 4.45
CA LEU A 155 -5.34 -19.36 4.09
C LEU A 155 -4.31 -20.50 4.01
N TYR A 156 -3.02 -20.20 3.76
CA TYR A 156 -1.95 -21.19 3.65
C TYR A 156 -1.89 -22.20 4.82
N PRO A 157 -1.92 -21.79 6.11
CA PRO A 157 -1.84 -22.73 7.23
C PRO A 157 -3.10 -23.57 7.48
N LEU A 158 -4.28 -23.17 6.98
CA LEU A 158 -5.56 -23.80 7.35
C LEU A 158 -5.68 -25.28 6.94
N PRO A 159 -5.25 -25.72 5.74
CA PRO A 159 -5.29 -27.13 5.36
C PRO A 159 -4.48 -28.04 6.29
N PHE A 160 -3.44 -27.52 6.95
CA PHE A 160 -2.61 -28.29 7.88
C PHE A 160 -3.26 -28.44 9.26
N LEU A 161 -4.11 -27.50 9.66
CA LEU A 161 -4.82 -27.52 10.96
C LEU A 161 -6.07 -28.43 10.93
N GLY A 162 -6.64 -28.66 9.74
CA GLY A 162 -7.88 -29.43 9.56
C GLY A 162 -7.73 -30.95 9.46
N ILE A 163 -6.50 -31.50 9.52
CA ILE A 163 -6.29 -32.96 9.50
C ILE A 163 -6.38 -33.47 10.96
N PRO A 164 -7.40 -34.26 11.32
CA PRO A 164 -7.47 -34.83 12.67
C PRO A 164 -6.26 -35.75 12.91
N ALA A 165 -5.68 -35.61 14.10
CA ALA A 165 -4.49 -36.35 14.57
C ALA A 165 -4.61 -37.90 14.49
N SER A 166 -5.79 -38.44 14.20
CA SER A 166 -6.02 -39.87 13.98
C SER A 166 -5.42 -40.41 12.68
N ASN A 167 -5.12 -39.57 11.68
CA ASN A 167 -4.48 -40.01 10.42
C ASN A 167 -2.95 -39.94 10.44
N LEU A 168 -2.35 -39.35 11.48
CA LEU A 168 -0.88 -39.27 11.60
C LEU A 168 -0.25 -40.59 12.06
N TYR A 169 -1.03 -41.48 12.70
CA TYR A 169 -0.55 -42.78 13.17
C TYR A 169 -0.50 -43.88 12.10
N TYR A 170 -1.07 -43.66 10.91
CA TYR A 170 -1.04 -44.65 9.82
C TYR A 170 0.14 -44.49 8.85
N TYR A 171 1.01 -43.49 9.08
CA TYR A 171 2.18 -43.20 8.26
C TYR A 171 3.47 -43.06 9.09
N CYS A 172 3.59 -43.84 10.17
CA CYS A 172 4.85 -44.11 10.86
C CYS A 172 5.18 -45.60 10.71
#